data_AF-A0A8T5TG95-F1
#
_entry.id   AF-A0A8T5TG95-F1
#
_cell.length_a   1.000
_cell.length_b   1.000
_cell.length_c   1.000
_cell.angle_alpha   90.00
_cell.angle_beta   90.00
_cell.angle_gamma   90.00
#
_symmetry.space_group_name_H-M   'P 1'
#
loop_
_entity.id
_entity.type
_entity.pdbx_description
1 polymer ?
#
loop_
_entity_poly.entity_id
_entity_poly.type
_entity_poly.pdbx_seq_one_letter_code
_entity_poly.pdbx_strand_id
1 'polypeptide(L)'
;MTNYISELGKSSIIPFPFLNDSVSIFGGIIMVFSNFYFVRKLKTQYRPSRCSKIFVKLGFLSGIIGAVGYIFLGIFSLDRAGPGEWYHGASMGFSFGGFLFSILFYSLNNVLTHKCNLKKVGAYGITFPFIFLVLYGSTNNPLAEWILLYSIVAFFLSFDYYIFL
;
A
#
# COMPACT_ATOMS: atom_id res chain seq x y z
N MET A 1 -15.63 0.82 13.17
CA MET A 1 -14.37 0.06 13.33
C MET A 1 -13.33 1.05 13.84
N THR A 2 -12.71 0.78 14.98
CA THR A 2 -11.57 1.54 15.49
C THR A 2 -10.33 1.12 14.71
N ASN A 3 -9.58 2.09 14.17
CA ASN A 3 -8.33 1.85 13.46
C ASN A 3 -7.18 2.35 14.32
N TYR A 4 -6.44 1.43 14.93
CA TYR A 4 -5.49 1.70 16.00
C TYR A 4 -4.23 2.40 15.49
N ILE A 5 -3.84 2.18 14.23
CA ILE A 5 -2.73 2.93 13.61
C ILE A 5 -3.13 4.39 13.44
N SER A 6 -4.38 4.64 13.07
CA SER A 6 -4.89 6.00 12.86
C SER A 6 -5.04 6.76 14.18
N GLU A 7 -5.27 6.05 15.29
CA GLU A 7 -5.30 6.64 16.63
C GLU A 7 -3.97 7.28 17.05
N LEU A 8 -2.83 6.86 16.48
CA LEU A 8 -1.55 7.55 16.68
C LEU A 8 -1.55 8.99 16.12
N GLY A 9 -2.49 9.33 15.24
CA GLY A 9 -2.71 10.68 14.73
C GLY A 9 -3.51 11.58 15.67
N LYS A 10 -3.93 11.11 16.85
CA LYS A 10 -4.63 11.92 17.85
C LYS A 10 -3.64 12.63 18.78
N SER A 11 -3.79 13.94 18.91
CA SER A 11 -3.06 14.77 19.89
C SER A 11 -3.22 14.31 21.35
N SER A 12 -4.29 13.58 21.66
CA SER A 12 -4.53 13.02 22.99
C SER A 12 -3.68 11.78 23.33
N ILE A 13 -3.07 11.14 22.33
CA ILE A 13 -2.32 9.87 22.51
C ILE A 13 -0.81 10.11 22.38
N ILE A 14 -0.39 11.00 21.47
CA ILE A 14 1.04 11.28 21.21
C ILE A 14 1.27 12.79 21.27
N PRO A 15 2.37 13.28 21.88
CA PRO A 15 2.67 14.72 21.94
C PRO A 15 2.86 15.39 20.58
N PHE A 16 3.17 14.61 19.53
CA PHE A 16 3.51 15.11 18.19
C PHE A 16 2.76 14.33 17.09
N PRO A 17 1.42 14.43 17.01
CA PRO A 17 0.59 13.69 16.04
C PRO A 17 0.92 14.07 14.59
N PHE A 18 1.42 15.29 14.37
CA PHE A 18 1.84 15.78 13.05
C PHE A 18 2.95 14.93 12.41
N LEU A 19 3.72 14.16 13.20
CA LEU A 19 4.74 13.26 12.67
C LEU A 19 4.10 12.13 11.87
N ASN A 20 3.02 11.54 12.38
CA ASN A 20 2.28 10.49 11.67
C ASN A 20 1.67 11.05 10.38
N ASP A 21 1.05 12.23 10.46
CA ASP A 21 0.48 12.93 9.31
C ASP A 21 1.53 13.22 8.23
N SER A 22 2.71 13.69 8.66
CA SER A 22 3.84 13.98 7.77
C SER A 22 4.35 12.71 7.10
N VAL A 23 4.49 11.61 7.85
CA VAL A 23 4.89 10.31 7.30
C VAL A 23 3.90 9.83 6.25
N SER A 24 2.59 9.98 6.49
CA SER A 24 1.56 9.64 5.51
C SER A 24 1.64 10.48 4.24
N ILE A 25 1.83 11.81 4.37
CA ILE A 25 1.94 12.72 3.23
C ILE A 25 3.20 12.42 2.41
N PHE A 26 4.38 12.41 3.05
CA PHE A 26 5.64 12.16 2.36
C PHE A 26 5.71 10.74 1.80
N GLY A 27 5.25 9.75 2.56
CA GLY A 27 5.16 8.37 2.12
C GLY A 27 4.26 8.21 0.89
N GLY A 28 3.11 8.89 0.87
CA GLY A 28 2.22 8.89 -0.28
C GLY A 28 2.87 9.53 -1.51
N ILE A 29 3.53 10.68 -1.36
CA ILE A 29 4.28 11.34 -2.45
C ILE A 29 5.36 10.42 -3.01
N ILE A 30 6.18 9.81 -2.15
CA ILE A 30 7.21 8.85 -2.56
C ILE A 30 6.58 7.70 -3.33
N MET A 31 5.47 7.14 -2.82
CA MET A 31 4.78 6.03 -3.48
C MET A 31 4.20 6.42 -4.85
N VAL A 32 3.76 7.66 -5.07
CA VAL A 32 3.39 8.14 -6.42
C VAL A 32 4.57 7.99 -7.38
N PHE A 33 5.74 8.53 -7.01
CA PHE A 33 6.93 8.46 -7.86
C PHE A 33 7.44 7.02 -8.05
N SER A 34 7.43 6.20 -7.00
CA SER A 34 7.81 4.79 -7.08
C SER A 34 6.91 4.01 -8.04
N ASN A 35 5.60 4.28 -8.07
CA ASN A 35 4.70 3.62 -9.03
C ASN A 35 5.04 3.94 -10.49
N PHE A 36 5.39 5.19 -10.82
CA PHE A 36 5.88 5.54 -12.16
C PHE A 36 7.18 4.81 -12.50
N TYR A 37 8.09 4.72 -11.53
CA TYR A 37 9.35 4.01 -11.67
C TYR A 37 9.14 2.50 -11.92
N PHE A 38 8.27 1.84 -11.14
CA PHE A 38 7.94 0.42 -11.29
C PHE A 38 7.41 0.12 -12.69
N VAL A 39 6.44 0.89 -13.18
CA VAL A 39 5.89 0.69 -14.53
C VAL A 39 6.95 0.85 -15.61
N ARG A 40 7.81 1.87 -15.49
CA ARG A 40 8.89 2.12 -16.45
C ARG A 40 9.83 0.92 -16.49
N LYS A 41 10.30 0.44 -15.34
CA LYS A 41 11.23 -0.70 -15.25
C LYS A 41 10.62 -2.00 -15.73
N LEU A 42 9.39 -2.32 -15.32
CA LEU A 42 8.67 -3.51 -15.79
C LEU A 42 8.53 -3.51 -17.31
N LYS A 43 8.19 -2.36 -17.93
CA LYS A 43 8.06 -2.27 -19.38
C LYS A 43 9.39 -2.41 -20.13
N THR A 44 10.46 -1.77 -19.66
CA THR A 44 11.73 -1.72 -20.39
C THR A 44 12.58 -2.97 -20.19
N GLN A 45 12.70 -3.46 -18.95
CA GLN A 45 13.61 -4.55 -18.62
C GLN A 45 12.95 -5.93 -18.72
N TYR A 46 11.67 -6.04 -18.36
CA TYR A 46 11.01 -7.33 -18.17
C TYR A 46 10.08 -7.74 -19.31
N ARG A 47 9.81 -6.82 -20.26
CA ARG A 47 9.02 -7.04 -21.49
C ARG A 47 7.77 -7.91 -21.25
N PRO A 48 6.80 -7.40 -20.47
CA PRO A 48 5.62 -8.16 -20.05
C PRO A 48 4.83 -8.73 -21.22
N SER A 49 4.28 -9.94 -21.05
CA SER A 49 3.33 -10.55 -21.98
C SER A 49 2.03 -9.72 -22.07
N ARG A 50 1.14 -10.02 -23.03
CA ARG A 50 -0.11 -9.25 -23.22
C ARG A 50 -0.96 -9.17 -21.95
N CYS A 51 -1.16 -10.30 -21.26
CA CYS A 51 -1.91 -10.35 -20.00
C CYS A 51 -1.16 -9.62 -18.87
N SER A 52 0.15 -9.79 -18.81
CA SER A 52 1.02 -9.14 -17.83
C SER A 52 1.03 -7.60 -17.97
N LYS A 53 0.90 -7.06 -19.19
CA LYS A 53 0.70 -5.62 -19.43
C LYS A 53 -0.59 -5.08 -18.80
N ILE A 54 -1.66 -5.86 -18.74
CA ILE A 54 -2.92 -5.46 -18.10
C ILE A 54 -2.69 -5.35 -16.59
N PHE A 55 -2.07 -6.36 -15.99
CA PHE A 55 -1.73 -6.33 -14.56
C PHE A 55 -0.82 -5.15 -14.19
N VAL A 56 0.20 -4.83 -15.01
CA VAL A 56 1.04 -3.65 -14.75
C VAL A 56 0.22 -2.35 -14.76
N LYS A 57 -0.74 -2.21 -15.68
CA LYS A 57 -1.61 -1.01 -15.75
C LYS A 57 -2.56 -0.93 -14.54
N LEU A 58 -3.20 -2.04 -14.17
CA LEU A 58 -4.10 -2.09 -13.03
C LEU A 58 -3.35 -1.87 -11.71
N GLY A 59 -2.16 -2.47 -11.58
CA GLY A 59 -1.29 -2.28 -10.42
C GLY A 59 -0.84 -0.83 -10.26
N PHE A 60 -0.52 -0.16 -11.37
CA PHE A 60 -0.22 1.27 -11.37
C PHE A 60 -1.41 2.13 -10.97
N LEU A 61 -2.57 1.93 -11.60
CA LEU A 61 -3.75 2.75 -11.32
C LEU A 61 -4.17 2.63 -9.85
N SER A 62 -4.23 1.39 -9.34
CA SER A 62 -4.54 1.12 -7.93
C SER A 62 -3.45 1.65 -6.99
N GLY A 63 -2.18 1.56 -7.37
CA GLY A 63 -1.07 2.11 -6.60
C GLY A 63 -1.11 3.63 -6.49
N ILE A 64 -1.50 4.33 -7.57
CA ILE A 64 -1.73 5.78 -7.55
C ILE A 64 -2.93 6.13 -6.66
N ILE A 65 -4.04 5.40 -6.75
CA ILE A 65 -5.20 5.59 -5.86
C ILE A 65 -4.78 5.39 -4.39
N GLY A 66 -4.01 4.34 -4.10
CA GLY A 66 -3.48 4.07 -2.76
C GLY A 66 -2.58 5.19 -2.25
N ALA A 67 -1.67 5.66 -3.09
CA ALA A 67 -0.74 6.74 -2.75
C ALA A 67 -1.46 8.06 -2.49
N VAL A 68 -2.43 8.43 -3.33
CA VAL A 68 -3.26 9.63 -3.14
C VAL A 68 -4.13 9.49 -1.89
N GLY A 69 -4.74 8.33 -1.66
CA GLY A 69 -5.47 8.04 -0.43
C GLY A 69 -4.59 8.17 0.82
N TYR A 70 -3.32 7.77 0.74
CA TYR A 70 -2.37 7.88 1.85
C TYR A 70 -1.96 9.33 2.13
N ILE A 71 -1.79 10.16 1.09
CA ILE A 71 -1.60 11.60 1.25
C ILE A 71 -2.80 12.21 1.98
N PHE A 72 -4.01 11.90 1.52
CA PHE A 72 -5.24 12.39 2.15
C PHE A 72 -5.45 11.85 3.56
N LEU A 73 -4.96 10.65 3.88
CA LEU A 73 -5.00 10.11 5.23
C LEU A 73 -4.22 10.97 6.23
N GLY A 74 -3.07 11.52 5.83
CA GLY A 74 -2.32 12.48 6.65
C GLY A 74 -2.97 13.87 6.73
N ILE A 75 -3.58 14.34 5.63
CA ILE A 75 -4.32 15.61 5.63
C ILE A 75 -5.54 15.52 6.55
N PHE A 76 -6.37 14.49 6.34
CA PHE A 76 -7.55 14.17 7.12
C PHE A 76 -7.22 13.18 8.24
N SER A 77 -6.24 13.55 9.09
CA SER A 77 -5.95 12.86 10.36
C SER A 77 -7.22 12.73 11.22
N LEU A 78 -7.23 11.88 12.25
CA LEU A 78 -8.43 11.73 13.11
C LEU A 78 -8.89 13.05 13.76
N ASP A 79 -7.95 13.95 14.11
CA ASP A 79 -8.28 15.28 14.64
C ASP A 79 -8.90 16.23 13.57
N ARG A 80 -8.81 15.85 12.28
CA ARG A 80 -9.31 16.58 11.09
C ARG A 80 -10.12 15.67 10.18
N ALA A 81 -10.85 14.71 10.74
CA ALA A 81 -11.47 13.61 10.01
C ALA A 81 -12.69 13.99 9.15
N GLY A 82 -13.13 15.25 9.25
CA GLY A 82 -14.35 15.74 8.62
C GLY A 82 -15.63 15.33 9.37
N PRO A 83 -16.82 15.69 8.83
CA PRO A 83 -18.09 15.35 9.45
C PRO A 83 -18.25 13.84 9.62
N GLY A 84 -18.49 13.39 10.86
CA GLY A 84 -18.67 11.96 11.16
C GLY A 84 -17.48 11.08 10.78
N GLU A 85 -16.26 11.63 10.76
CA GLU A 85 -15.01 10.95 10.37
C GLU A 85 -14.96 10.45 8.92
N TRP A 86 -15.89 10.90 8.07
CA TRP A 86 -16.07 10.39 6.71
C TRP A 86 -14.83 10.57 5.82
N TYR A 87 -14.17 11.73 5.88
CA TYR A 87 -13.01 12.00 5.03
C TYR A 87 -11.81 11.12 5.42
N HIS A 88 -11.62 10.90 6.72
CA HIS A 88 -10.60 9.98 7.22
C HIS A 88 -10.90 8.54 6.78
N GLY A 89 -12.12 8.07 7.00
CA GLY A 89 -12.53 6.71 6.62
C GLY A 89 -12.42 6.45 5.12
N ALA A 90 -12.83 7.39 4.27
CA ALA A 90 -12.69 7.29 2.82
C ALA A 90 -11.22 7.27 2.39
N SER A 91 -10.38 8.14 2.97
CA SER A 91 -8.95 8.22 2.66
C SER A 91 -8.22 6.93 3.04
N MET A 92 -8.57 6.36 4.19
CA MET A 92 -8.07 5.06 4.63
C MET A 92 -8.47 3.94 3.68
N GLY A 93 -9.75 3.89 3.29
CA GLY A 93 -10.26 2.91 2.34
C GLY A 93 -9.53 2.98 1.00
N PHE A 94 -9.31 4.18 0.47
CA PHE A 94 -8.52 4.37 -0.75
C PHE A 94 -7.07 3.97 -0.57
N SER A 95 -6.44 4.32 0.55
CA SER A 95 -5.04 3.98 0.83
C SER A 95 -4.81 2.48 0.90
N PHE A 96 -5.45 1.80 1.85
CA PHE A 96 -5.27 0.36 2.05
C PHE A 96 -5.79 -0.44 0.86
N GLY A 97 -6.99 -0.12 0.36
CA GLY A 97 -7.56 -0.81 -0.80
C GLY A 97 -6.69 -0.62 -2.05
N GLY A 98 -6.30 0.61 -2.35
CA GLY A 98 -5.45 0.92 -3.50
C GLY A 98 -4.10 0.21 -3.43
N PHE A 99 -3.43 0.23 -2.28
CA PHE A 99 -2.17 -0.48 -2.10
C PHE A 99 -2.34 -2.01 -2.18
N LEU A 100 -3.36 -2.60 -1.57
CA LEU A 100 -3.59 -4.05 -1.64
C LEU A 100 -3.89 -4.52 -3.08
N PHE A 101 -4.71 -3.78 -3.83
CA PHE A 101 -4.93 -4.08 -5.25
C PHE A 101 -3.65 -3.89 -6.07
N SER A 102 -2.86 -2.86 -5.76
CA SER A 102 -1.56 -2.64 -6.41
C SER A 102 -0.63 -3.83 -6.21
N ILE A 103 -0.51 -4.29 -4.96
CA ILE A 103 0.25 -5.47 -4.59
C ILE A 103 -0.25 -6.70 -5.34
N LEU A 104 -1.57 -6.94 -5.37
CA LEU A 104 -2.15 -8.08 -6.07
C LEU A 104 -1.74 -8.10 -7.54
N PHE A 105 -1.96 -7.00 -8.26
CA PHE A 105 -1.69 -6.94 -9.69
C PHE A 105 -0.20 -6.98 -10.01
N TYR A 106 0.65 -6.27 -9.27
CA TYR A 106 2.10 -6.39 -9.44
C TYR A 106 2.59 -7.78 -9.11
N SER A 107 2.02 -8.44 -8.11
CA SER A 107 2.38 -9.80 -7.74
C SER A 107 1.97 -10.82 -8.79
N LEU A 108 0.75 -10.74 -9.32
CA LEU A 108 0.29 -11.56 -10.45
C LEU A 108 1.20 -11.38 -11.66
N ASN A 109 1.60 -10.14 -11.96
CA ASN A 109 2.62 -9.89 -12.98
C ASN A 109 3.95 -10.60 -12.66
N ASN A 110 4.44 -10.47 -11.43
CA ASN A 110 5.75 -10.97 -11.00
C ASN A 110 5.86 -12.50 -11.02
N VAL A 111 4.81 -13.20 -10.60
CA VAL A 111 4.72 -14.67 -10.64
C VAL A 111 4.80 -15.20 -12.07
N LEU A 112 4.26 -14.44 -13.04
CA LEU A 112 4.29 -14.78 -14.46
C LEU A 112 5.62 -14.46 -15.16
N THR A 113 6.57 -13.80 -14.49
CA THR A 113 7.90 -13.51 -15.07
C THR A 113 8.78 -14.76 -15.10
N HIS A 114 9.88 -14.77 -15.86
CA HIS A 114 10.87 -15.84 -15.78
C HIS A 114 11.91 -15.65 -14.65
N LYS A 115 11.97 -14.49 -14.00
CA LYS A 115 12.98 -14.21 -12.96
C LYS A 115 12.58 -14.81 -11.61
N CYS A 116 13.41 -15.71 -11.09
CA CYS A 116 13.15 -16.43 -9.82
C CYS A 116 12.93 -15.48 -8.63
N ASN A 117 13.71 -14.40 -8.51
CA ASN A 117 13.59 -13.46 -7.38
C ASN A 117 12.26 -12.69 -7.40
N LEU A 118 11.83 -12.18 -8.55
CA LEU A 118 10.54 -11.51 -8.68
C LEU A 118 9.36 -12.46 -8.43
N LYS A 119 9.47 -13.73 -8.85
CA LYS A 119 8.45 -14.73 -8.51
C LYS A 119 8.26 -14.88 -7.00
N LYS A 120 9.34 -14.89 -6.21
CA LYS A 120 9.27 -14.96 -4.74
C LYS A 120 8.56 -13.74 -4.15
N VAL A 121 8.89 -12.54 -4.64
CA VAL A 121 8.22 -11.29 -4.23
C VAL A 121 6.72 -11.34 -4.58
N GLY A 122 6.37 -11.82 -5.77
CA GLY A 122 4.98 -11.99 -6.18
C GLY A 122 4.22 -13.02 -5.34
N ALA A 123 4.83 -14.17 -5.03
CA ALA A 123 4.22 -15.16 -4.15
C ALA A 123 3.96 -14.59 -2.75
N TYR A 124 4.90 -13.83 -2.21
CA TYR A 124 4.72 -13.12 -0.94
C TYR A 124 3.56 -12.12 -1.01
N GLY A 125 3.50 -11.28 -2.05
CA GLY A 125 2.46 -10.25 -2.19
C GLY A 125 1.04 -10.79 -2.37
N ILE A 126 0.86 -11.99 -2.97
CA ILE A 126 -0.46 -12.64 -3.07
C ILE A 126 -0.89 -13.27 -1.74
N THR A 127 0.06 -13.67 -0.89
CA THR A 127 -0.24 -14.47 0.31
C THR A 127 -0.27 -13.62 1.57
N PHE A 128 0.87 -13.04 1.97
CA PHE A 128 1.05 -12.44 3.29
C PHE A 128 0.08 -11.28 3.56
N PRO A 129 0.02 -10.21 2.72
CA PRO A 129 -0.91 -9.11 2.96
C PRO A 129 -2.37 -9.55 3.01
N PHE A 130 -2.76 -10.54 2.21
CA PHE A 130 -4.15 -11.01 2.15
C PHE A 130 -4.52 -11.91 3.33
N ILE A 131 -3.59 -12.74 3.83
CA ILE A 131 -3.78 -13.50 5.08
C ILE A 131 -4.01 -12.53 6.24
N PHE A 132 -3.17 -11.49 6.36
CA PHE A 132 -3.31 -10.52 7.44
C PHE A 132 -4.51 -9.58 7.27
N LEU A 133 -4.96 -9.33 6.03
CA LEU A 133 -6.22 -8.65 5.79
C LEU A 133 -7.41 -9.45 6.34
N VAL A 134 -7.47 -10.75 6.06
CA VAL A 134 -8.51 -11.65 6.58
C VAL A 134 -8.45 -11.74 8.10
N LEU A 135 -7.24 -11.86 8.66
CA LEU A 135 -7.02 -11.91 10.10
C LEU A 135 -7.48 -10.62 10.78
N TYR A 136 -7.10 -9.46 10.25
CA TYR A 136 -7.51 -8.16 10.78
C TYR A 136 -9.03 -8.00 10.70
N GLY A 137 -9.65 -8.30 9.55
CA GLY A 137 -11.11 -8.21 9.39
C GLY A 137 -11.90 -9.14 10.31
N SER A 138 -11.32 -10.27 10.71
CA SER A 138 -11.95 -11.26 11.58
C SER A 138 -11.76 -10.97 13.07
N THR A 139 -10.64 -10.35 13.45
CA THR A 139 -10.26 -10.16 14.87
C THR A 139 -10.41 -8.72 15.35
N ASN A 140 -10.38 -7.72 14.45
CA ASN A 140 -10.23 -6.29 14.78
C ASN A 140 -9.12 -6.04 15.83
N ASN A 141 -8.05 -6.82 15.77
CA ASN A 141 -6.94 -6.76 16.72
C ASN A 141 -5.90 -5.73 16.23
N PRO A 142 -5.42 -4.82 17.11
CA PRO A 142 -4.39 -3.84 16.74
C PRO A 142 -3.14 -4.50 16.16
N LEU A 143 -2.69 -5.62 16.75
CA LEU A 143 -1.50 -6.34 16.31
C LEU A 143 -1.67 -6.85 14.86
N ALA A 144 -2.87 -7.31 14.49
CA ALA A 144 -3.17 -7.72 13.13
C ALA A 144 -3.15 -6.55 12.13
N GLU A 145 -3.62 -5.37 12.54
CA GLU A 145 -3.53 -4.13 11.74
C GLU A 145 -2.08 -3.75 11.47
N TRP A 146 -1.23 -3.81 12.50
CA TRP A 146 0.21 -3.53 12.37
C TRP A 146 0.91 -4.53 11.46
N ILE A 147 0.67 -5.83 11.63
CA ILE A 147 1.28 -6.83 10.74
C ILE A 147 0.80 -6.65 9.31
N LEU A 148 -0.48 -6.31 9.09
CA LEU A 148 -0.99 -5.97 7.76
C LEU A 148 -0.20 -4.80 7.16
N LEU A 149 -0.05 -3.69 7.89
CA LEU A 149 0.74 -2.54 7.42
C LEU A 149 2.19 -2.94 7.09
N TYR A 150 2.87 -3.66 7.99
CA TYR A 150 4.25 -4.09 7.76
C TYR A 150 4.36 -5.05 6.58
N SER A 151 3.35 -5.89 6.34
CA SER A 151 3.35 -6.80 5.20
C SER A 151 3.26 -6.06 3.87
N ILE A 152 2.47 -4.97 3.81
CA ILE A 152 2.34 -4.07 2.66
C ILE A 152 3.68 -3.36 2.40
N VAL A 153 4.28 -2.78 3.45
CA VAL A 153 5.58 -2.10 3.37
C VAL A 153 6.69 -3.06 2.92
N ALA A 154 6.76 -4.25 3.52
CA ALA A 154 7.75 -5.26 3.19
C ALA A 154 7.64 -5.71 1.72
N PHE A 155 6.42 -5.80 1.17
CA PHE A 155 6.24 -6.06 -0.25
C PHE A 155 6.86 -4.94 -1.10
N PHE A 156 6.50 -3.68 -0.87
CA PHE A 156 6.97 -2.57 -1.71
C PHE A 156 8.49 -2.37 -1.63
N LEU A 157 9.08 -2.51 -0.44
CA LEU A 157 10.53 -2.47 -0.27
C LEU A 157 11.24 -3.61 -1.01
N SER A 158 10.73 -4.83 -0.87
CA SER A 158 11.27 -5.98 -1.60
C SER A 158 11.13 -5.79 -3.10
N PHE A 159 9.97 -5.31 -3.54
CA PHE A 159 9.67 -5.11 -4.94
C PHE A 159 10.58 -4.06 -5.58
N ASP A 160 10.78 -2.93 -4.91
CA ASP A 160 11.69 -1.89 -5.36
C ASP A 160 13.14 -2.41 -5.45
N TYR A 161 13.62 -3.09 -4.42
CA TYR A 161 14.96 -3.68 -4.38
C TYR A 161 15.21 -4.64 -5.56
N TYR A 162 14.29 -5.57 -5.83
CA TYR A 162 14.45 -6.56 -6.91
C TYR A 162 14.10 -6.03 -8.31
N ILE A 163 13.41 -4.89 -8.43
CA ILE A 163 13.24 -4.19 -9.70
C ILE A 163 14.46 -3.32 -10.01
N PHE A 164 15.13 -2.79 -8.99
CA PHE A 164 16.32 -1.97 -9.15
C PHE A 164 17.51 -2.77 -9.70
N LEU A 165 17.71 -3.99 -9.17
CA LEU A 165 18.76 -4.96 -9.55
C LEU A 165 18.42 -5.78 -10.81
#